data_AF-A0A7C2IHW6-F1
#
_entry.id   AF-A0A7C2IHW6-F1
#
_cell.length_a   1.000
_cell.length_b   1.000
_cell.length_c   1.000
_cell.angle_alpha   90.00
_cell.angle_beta   90.00
_cell.angle_gamma   90.00
#
_symmetry.space_group_name_H-M   'P 1'
#
loop_
_entity.id
_entity.type
_entity.pdbx_description
1 polymer ?
#
loop_
_entity_poly.entity_id
_entity_poly.type
_entity_poly.pdbx_seq_one_letter_code
_entity_poly.pdbx_strand_id
1 'polypeptide(L)'
;MYSATYSELLRGNRNFRRLWMGQTISELGTWFSFIAELGLVRMISGSPLATTGLLVSRMLPFLLVAPFAGVLVDRLSRKQILIVSDILRAAVALVYLVAGYMGSLWLIFVCAALESSLATF
;
A
#
# COMPACT_ATOMS: atom_id res chain seq x y z
N MET A 1 4.80 15.41 33.70
CA MET A 1 4.63 15.68 32.25
C MET A 1 3.20 15.29 31.90
N TYR A 2 2.34 16.25 31.52
CA TYR A 2 1.00 15.92 31.03
C TYR A 2 1.14 15.22 29.67
N SER A 3 0.74 13.96 29.58
CA SER A 3 0.62 13.26 28.30
C SER A 3 -0.60 13.82 27.58
N ALA A 4 -0.39 14.50 26.46
CA ALA A 4 -1.50 14.99 25.63
C ALA A 4 -2.33 13.79 25.13
N THR A 5 -3.66 13.91 25.23
CA THR A 5 -4.58 12.88 24.76
C THR A 5 -4.69 12.94 23.23
N TYR A 6 -4.97 11.82 22.56
CA TYR A 6 -5.13 11.79 21.08
C TYR A 6 -6.17 12.81 20.57
N SER A 7 -7.25 13.01 21.31
CA SER A 7 -8.28 14.01 21.00
C SER A 7 -7.73 15.46 21.00
N GLU A 8 -6.83 15.76 21.92
CA GLU A 8 -6.16 17.05 22.03
C GLU A 8 -5.18 17.25 20.88
N LEU A 9 -4.44 16.22 20.49
CA LEU A 9 -3.54 16.27 19.33
C LEU A 9 -4.31 16.44 18.01
N LEU A 10 -5.42 15.73 17.84
CA LEU A 10 -6.26 15.86 16.65
C LEU A 10 -6.85 17.27 16.50
N ARG A 11 -7.25 17.91 17.61
CA ARG A 11 -7.82 19.26 17.58
C ARG A 11 -6.73 20.34 17.49
N GLY A 12 -5.71 20.25 18.34
CA GLY A 12 -4.70 21.29 18.55
C GLY A 12 -3.50 21.25 17.60
N ASN A 13 -3.19 20.11 16.96
CA ASN A 13 -2.01 19.99 16.10
C ASN A 13 -2.39 19.72 14.64
N ARG A 14 -2.28 20.75 13.79
CA ARG A 14 -2.62 20.69 12.36
C ARG A 14 -1.79 19.66 11.60
N ASN A 15 -0.52 19.49 11.93
CA ASN A 15 0.36 18.54 11.25
C ASN A 15 0.00 17.11 11.60
N PHE A 16 -0.24 16.84 12.89
CA PHE A 16 -0.72 15.53 13.34
C PHE A 16 -2.06 15.17 12.69
N ARG A 17 -3.03 16.09 12.68
CA ARG A 17 -4.32 15.86 12.04
C ARG A 17 -4.20 15.52 10.55
N ARG A 18 -3.33 16.21 9.81
CA ARG A 18 -3.07 15.92 8.39
C ARG A 18 -2.47 14.54 8.19
N LEU A 19 -1.47 14.18 8.99
CA LEU A 19 -0.84 12.87 8.95
C LEU A 19 -1.86 11.77 9.27
N TRP A 20 -2.65 11.95 10.34
CA TRP A 20 -3.65 10.99 10.78
C TRP A 20 -4.72 10.72 9.72
N MET A 21 -5.26 11.76 9.09
CA MET A 21 -6.24 11.60 8.00
C MET A 21 -5.61 10.95 6.77
N GLY A 22 -4.40 11.37 6.38
CA GLY A 22 -3.67 10.80 5.24
C GLY A 22 -3.40 9.31 5.45
N GLN A 23 -2.84 8.94 6.60
CA GLN A 23 -2.57 7.54 6.94
C GLN A 23 -3.86 6.72 6.97
N THR A 24 -4.92 7.24 7.58
CA THR A 24 -6.20 6.52 7.65
C THR A 24 -6.75 6.21 6.26
N ILE A 25 -6.72 7.19 5.35
CA ILE A 25 -7.18 6.99 3.97
C ILE A 25 -6.26 6.00 3.23
N SER A 26 -4.93 6.14 3.38
CA SER A 26 -3.96 5.25 2.72
C SER A 26 -4.12 3.80 3.18
N GLU A 27 -4.26 3.57 4.49
CA GLU A 27 -4.50 2.23 5.06
C GLU A 27 -5.80 1.62 4.57
N LEU A 28 -6.89 2.39 4.56
CA LEU A 28 -8.16 1.92 4.00
C LEU A 28 -7.99 1.53 2.52
N GLY A 29 -7.26 2.33 1.75
CA GLY A 29 -6.92 2.03 0.36
C GLY A 29 -6.14 0.72 0.20
N THR A 30 -5.17 0.45 1.08
CA THR A 30 -4.43 -0.83 1.12
C THR A 30 -5.38 -2.02 1.28
N TRP A 31 -6.28 -1.95 2.26
CA TRP A 31 -7.21 -3.04 2.56
C TRP A 31 -8.23 -3.26 1.44
N PHE A 32 -8.74 -2.17 0.85
CA PHE A 32 -9.63 -2.28 -0.31
C PHE A 32 -8.92 -2.87 -1.52
N SER A 33 -7.67 -2.46 -1.78
CA SER A 33 -6.86 -3.01 -2.86
C SER A 33 -6.63 -4.51 -2.66
N PHE A 34 -6.30 -4.93 -1.43
CA PHE A 34 -6.13 -6.35 -1.11
C PHE A 34 -7.40 -7.18 -1.39
N ILE A 35 -8.57 -6.69 -0.98
CA ILE A 35 -9.85 -7.38 -1.26
C ILE A 35 -10.12 -7.42 -2.77
N ALA A 36 -9.86 -6.32 -3.48
CA ALA A 36 -10.05 -6.23 -4.92
C ALA A 36 -9.11 -7.18 -5.68
N GLU A 37 -7.85 -7.29 -5.29
CA GLU A 37 -6.86 -8.21 -5.87
C GLU A 37 -7.28 -9.67 -5.69
N LEU A 38 -7.73 -10.05 -4.49
CA LEU A 38 -8.26 -11.39 -4.23
C LEU A 38 -9.46 -11.70 -5.13
N GLY A 39 -10.35 -10.72 -5.30
CA GLY A 39 -11.49 -10.81 -6.22
C GLY A 39 -11.05 -10.99 -7.67
N LEU A 40 -10.15 -10.14 -8.15
CA LEU A 40 -9.64 -10.17 -9.53
C LEU A 40 -8.95 -11.50 -9.88
N VAL A 41 -8.03 -11.97 -9.03
CA VAL A 41 -7.34 -13.26 -9.25
C VAL A 41 -8.34 -14.41 -9.28
N ARG A 42 -9.32 -14.40 -8.37
CA ARG A 42 -10.35 -15.45 -8.34
C ARG A 42 -11.25 -15.41 -9.58
N MET A 43 -11.63 -14.22 -10.06
CA MET A 43 -12.45 -14.07 -11.27
C MET A 43 -11.72 -14.53 -12.53
N ILE A 44 -10.41 -14.25 -12.63
CA ILE A 44 -9.62 -14.57 -13.83
C ILE A 44 -9.16 -16.03 -13.84
N SER A 45 -8.64 -16.53 -12.71
CA SER A 45 -8.04 -17.87 -12.64
C SER A 45 -8.97 -18.94 -12.10
N GLY A 46 -9.82 -18.60 -11.12
CA GLY A 46 -10.59 -19.56 -10.33
C GLY A 46 -9.75 -20.50 -9.44
N SER A 47 -8.42 -20.50 -9.57
CA SER A 47 -7.52 -21.45 -8.90
C SER A 47 -7.07 -20.98 -7.52
N PRO A 48 -7.14 -21.82 -6.48
CA PRO A 48 -6.56 -21.53 -5.18
C PRO A 48 -5.05 -21.24 -5.23
N LEU A 49 -4.31 -21.90 -6.14
CA LEU A 49 -2.87 -21.69 -6.30
C LEU A 49 -2.53 -20.28 -6.77
N ALA A 50 -3.37 -19.70 -7.65
CA ALA A 50 -3.17 -18.33 -8.11
C ALA A 50 -3.38 -17.32 -6.96
N THR A 51 -4.36 -17.56 -6.10
CA THR A 51 -4.58 -16.76 -4.90
C THR A 51 -3.40 -16.85 -3.93
N THR A 52 -2.85 -18.05 -3.71
CA THR A 52 -1.63 -18.20 -2.91
C THR A 52 -0.44 -17.46 -3.54
N GLY A 53 -0.29 -17.53 -4.87
CA GLY A 53 0.74 -16.79 -5.61
C GLY A 53 0.63 -15.28 -5.42
N LEU A 54 -0.58 -14.74 -5.41
CA LEU A 54 -0.83 -13.33 -5.08
C LEU A 54 -0.35 -12.99 -3.66
N LEU A 55 -0.72 -13.80 -2.66
CA LEU A 55 -0.30 -13.57 -1.27
C LEU A 55 1.23 -13.57 -1.13
N VAL A 56 1.90 -14.53 -1.75
CA VAL A 56 3.37 -14.60 -1.78
C VAL A 56 3.97 -13.37 -2.46
N SER A 57 3.37 -12.91 -3.56
CA SER A 57 3.81 -11.71 -4.29
C SER A 57 3.69 -10.43 -3.46
N ARG A 58 2.77 -10.38 -2.48
CA ARG A 58 2.66 -9.27 -1.51
C ARG A 58 3.69 -9.40 -0.39
N MET A 59 3.86 -10.60 0.17
CA MET A 59 4.72 -10.78 1.34
C MET A 59 6.22 -10.68 1.02
N LEU A 60 6.67 -11.21 -0.11
CA LEU A 60 8.09 -11.23 -0.47
C LEU A 60 8.69 -9.82 -0.55
N PRO A 61 8.10 -8.87 -1.29
CA PRO A 61 8.65 -7.52 -1.39
C PRO A 61 8.60 -6.77 -0.07
N PHE A 62 7.52 -6.93 0.71
CA PHE A 62 7.47 -6.33 2.05
C PHE A 62 8.65 -6.77 2.92
N LEU A 63 8.95 -8.08 2.96
CA LEU A 63 10.06 -8.63 3.73
C LEU A 63 11.42 -8.09 3.24
N LEU A 64 11.58 -7.95 1.93
CA LEU A 64 12.82 -7.49 1.32
C LEU A 64 13.01 -5.99 1.44
N VAL A 65 11.94 -5.19 1.35
CA VAL A 65 11.99 -3.72 1.31
C VAL A 65 12.02 -3.11 2.71
N ALA A 66 11.34 -3.71 3.69
CA ALA A 66 11.25 -3.16 5.05
C ALA A 66 12.60 -2.80 5.71
N PRO A 67 13.68 -3.62 5.59
CA PRO A 67 14.99 -3.27 6.16
C PRO A 67 15.61 -2.02 5.51
N PHE A 68 15.41 -1.84 4.19
CA PHE A 68 15.96 -0.69 3.46
C PHE A 68 15.10 0.56 3.60
N ALA A 69 13.79 0.40 3.82
CA ALA A 69 12.85 1.50 3.98
C ALA A 69 13.27 2.43 5.13
N GLY A 70 13.66 1.87 6.28
CA GLY A 70 14.14 2.67 7.42
C GLY A 70 15.35 3.55 7.07
N VAL A 71 16.34 2.99 6.38
CA VAL A 71 17.54 3.73 5.95
C VAL A 71 17.19 4.87 4.99
N LEU A 72 16.23 4.65 4.09
CA LEU A 72 15.79 5.65 3.13
C LEU A 72 15.01 6.79 3.81
N VAL A 73 14.10 6.44 4.74
CA VAL A 73 13.27 7.37 5.51
C VAL A 73 14.09 8.26 6.44
N ASP A 74 15.26 7.79 6.87
CA ASP A 74 16.18 8.58 7.68
C ASP A 74 17.04 9.54 6.86
N ARG A 75 17.26 9.26 5.57
CA ARG A 75 18.08 10.10 4.67
C ARG A 75 17.28 11.13 3.88
N LEU A 76 16.01 10.85 3.62
CA LEU A 76 15.15 11.69 2.79
C LEU A 76 14.05 12.35 3.62
N SER A 77 13.37 13.35 3.03
CA SER A 77 12.26 13.97 3.76
C SER A 77 11.06 13.01 3.81
N ARG A 78 10.66 12.65 5.05
CA ARG A 78 9.56 11.71 5.30
C ARG A 78 8.26 12.11 4.61
N LYS A 79 7.99 13.42 4.57
CA LYS A 79 6.81 13.97 3.89
C LYS A 79 6.84 13.72 2.38
N GLN A 80 7.99 13.89 1.72
CA GLN A 80 8.08 13.62 0.28
C GLN A 80 7.95 12.13 -0.01
N ILE A 81 8.55 11.28 0.82
CA ILE A 81 8.41 9.82 0.68
C ILE A 81 6.94 9.42 0.72
N LEU A 82 6.19 9.84 1.75
CA LEU A 82 4.76 9.53 1.87
C LEU A 82 3.96 9.97 0.63
N ILE A 83 4.16 11.21 0.17
CA ILE A 83 3.44 11.75 -1.00
C ILE A 83 3.78 10.97 -2.27
N VAL A 84 5.07 10.70 -2.50
CA VAL A 84 5.52 9.97 -3.70
C VAL A 84 5.01 8.53 -3.68
N SER A 85 5.07 7.85 -2.54
CA SER A 85 4.53 6.50 -2.38
C SER A 85 3.04 6.44 -2.70
N ASP A 86 2.22 7.35 -2.15
CA ASP A 86 0.78 7.39 -2.44
C ASP A 86 0.49 7.68 -3.93
N ILE A 87 1.25 8.56 -4.58
CA ILE A 87 1.12 8.84 -6.02
C ILE A 87 1.45 7.60 -6.84
N LEU A 88 2.54 6.90 -6.53
CA LEU A 88 2.94 5.68 -7.21
C LEU A 88 1.90 4.57 -6.99
N ARG A 89 1.32 4.46 -5.80
CA ARG A 89 0.25 3.51 -5.50
C ARG A 89 -1.01 3.80 -6.33
N ALA A 90 -1.37 5.06 -6.49
CA ALA A 90 -2.47 5.46 -7.38
C ALA A 90 -2.18 5.07 -8.84
N ALA A 91 -0.93 5.22 -9.30
CA ALA A 91 -0.54 4.76 -10.63
C ALA A 91 -0.65 3.22 -10.77
N VAL A 92 -0.19 2.46 -9.78
CA VAL A 92 -0.33 0.98 -9.76
C VAL A 92 -1.81 0.57 -9.78
N ALA A 93 -2.68 1.28 -9.07
CA ALA A 93 -4.13 1.05 -9.10
C ALA A 93 -4.72 1.19 -10.51
N LEU A 94 -4.23 2.13 -11.32
CA LEU A 94 -4.64 2.26 -12.72
C LEU A 94 -4.15 1.08 -13.58
N VAL A 95 -2.95 0.56 -13.30
CA VAL A 95 -2.42 -0.62 -14.01
C VAL A 95 -3.24 -1.87 -13.71
N TYR A 96 -3.80 -2.01 -12.50
CA TYR A 96 -4.72 -3.10 -12.18
C TYR A 96 -5.97 -3.12 -13.08
N LEU A 97 -6.48 -1.94 -13.48
CA LEU A 97 -7.62 -1.87 -14.40
C LEU A 97 -7.26 -2.48 -15.77
N VAL A 98 -6.08 -2.16 -16.29
CA VAL A 98 -5.56 -2.72 -17.55
C VAL A 98 -5.30 -4.22 -17.41
N ALA A 99 -4.66 -4.65 -16.32
CA ALA A 99 -4.36 -6.05 -16.05
C ALA A 99 -5.63 -6.90 -15.93
N GLY A 100 -6.67 -6.36 -15.26
CA GLY A 100 -7.99 -6.98 -15.16
C GLY A 100 -8.69 -7.10 -16.51
N TYR A 101 -8.67 -6.04 -17.32
CA TYR A 101 -9.24 -6.07 -18.67
C TYR A 101 -8.56 -7.11 -19.59
N MET A 102 -7.23 -7.25 -19.49
CA MET A 102 -6.45 -8.22 -20.25
C MET A 102 -6.52 -9.65 -19.69
N GLY A 103 -7.07 -9.85 -18.50
CA GLY A 103 -7.04 -11.15 -17.81
C GLY A 103 -5.62 -11.61 -17.44
N SER A 104 -4.68 -10.69 -17.24
CA SER A 104 -3.25 -11.00 -17.11
C SER A 104 -2.83 -11.20 -15.64
N LEU A 105 -2.74 -12.45 -15.22
CA LEU A 105 -2.39 -12.81 -13.83
C LEU A 105 -0.98 -12.35 -13.42
N TRP A 106 0.00 -12.42 -14.33
CA TRP A 106 1.37 -12.01 -13.99
C TRP A 106 1.46 -10.50 -13.74
N LEU A 107 0.71 -9.68 -14.48
CA LEU A 107 0.62 -8.24 -14.24
C LEU A 107 0.01 -7.94 -12.87
N ILE A 108 -1.01 -8.71 -12.48
CA ILE A 108 -1.64 -8.59 -11.15
C ILE A 108 -0.60 -8.92 -10.06
N PHE A 109 0.20 -9.97 -10.22
CA PHE A 109 1.25 -10.31 -9.25
C PHE A 109 2.34 -9.24 -9.15
N VAL A 110 2.76 -8.66 -10.28
CA VAL A 110 3.73 -7.56 -10.29
C VAL A 110 3.15 -6.32 -9.62
N CYS A 111 1.89 -5.97 -9.91
CA CYS A 111 1.22 -4.84 -9.26
C CYS A 111 1.10 -5.05 -7.75
N ALA A 112 0.80 -6.27 -7.30
CA ALA A 112 0.67 -6.61 -5.88
C ALA A 112 2.01 -6.46 -5.15
N ALA A 113 3.09 -6.87 -5.82
CA ALA A 113 4.44 -6.71 -5.31
C ALA A 113 4.85 -5.23 -5.17
N LEU A 114 4.54 -4.42 -6.18
CA LEU A 114 4.81 -2.98 -6.16
C LEU A 114 3.98 -2.27 -5.10
N GLU A 115 2.69 -2.57 -5.02
CA GLU A 115 1.76 -1.98 -4.04
C GLU A 115 2.24 -2.26 -2.61
N SER A 116 2.62 -3.51 -2.31
CA SER A 116 3.14 -3.87 -0.99
C SER A 116 4.49 -3.21 -0.67
N SER A 117 5.35 -3.02 -1.68
CA SER A 117 6.63 -2.33 -1.49
C SER A 117 6.41 -0.85 -1.15
N LEU A 118 5.51 -0.19 -1.89
CA LEU A 118 5.19 1.22 -1.69
C LEU A 118 4.45 1.47 -0.38
N ALA A 119 3.61 0.53 0.06
CA ALA A 119 2.94 0.60 1.36
C ALA A 119 3.88 0.49 2.57
N THR A 120 5.15 0.10 2.35
CA THR A 120 6.14 -0.01 3.43
C THR A 120 6.73 1.36 3.84
N PHE A 121 6.53 2.39 3.01
CA PHE A 121 7.09 3.74 3.16
C PHE A 121 6.05 4.74 3.65
#